data_AF-A0A233VGY2-F1
#
_entry.id   AF-A0A233VGY2-F1
#
_cell.length_a   1.000
_cell.length_b   1.000
_cell.length_c   1.000
_cell.angle_alpha   90.00
_cell.angle_beta   90.00
_cell.angle_gamma   90.00
#
_symmetry.space_group_name_H-M   'P 1'
#
loop_
_entity.id
_entity.type
_entity.pdbx_description
1 polymer ?
#
loop_
_entity_poly.entity_id
_entity_poly.type
_entity_poly.pdbx_seq_one_letter_code
_entity_poly.pdbx_strand_id
1 'polypeptide(L)'
;MKIFKNFKIIALAFVLTIFISQPTSAIEQIEKASIEGKNRYETAIQISKKSYPKTSDTAIIVNSERIADSLSVGVLAHKINSPILLTDFAKINQSTLKEIQRLKSTNIILVGGTQSISKSQETSLIKQGYNLRRISGKDRIDTSFEIAKELSNLNQTKKFDNAFVVHSTKSIVDSASVSVAACRMNSPILFVGNDTTSFKEKYANYTFNNTYLIGGATAKLFKNFPNPIIIYGKNRNDTSMKIADTFFKNSKSIFLAKNGDQRFSELIDCVTVAPFASNEKSPIIFASTKNNLTKTEKNFFNKLNPNKITLIGGGLHHKYDEIIGKTPPKKDYVLLNVAQINQNKAGLPMGCEAASLLQCLHYKNIKTNTNINQFIKEMPLAKDNNPNHGFAGSPFNIDERIYQSILPEPLTKWANRYANAENISGKSSEYIREEISKGNPVIFFATYKFRNPTFKDYFWGKNALYNAHVMVVDGYDKNRMHIVDPAEDKPNGYWISRSLFDKRYNIKKYAVVVR
;
A
#
# COMPACT_ATOMS: atom_id res chain seq x y z
N MET A 1 -39.69 -51.90 -78.64
CA MET A 1 -40.28 -51.09 -79.73
C MET A 1 -40.31 -49.62 -79.28
N LYS A 2 -39.60 -48.73 -79.99
CA LYS A 2 -39.69 -47.24 -80.07
C LYS A 2 -39.77 -46.42 -78.76
N ILE A 3 -38.69 -45.82 -78.26
CA ILE A 3 -38.16 -44.44 -78.50
C ILE A 3 -39.20 -43.30 -78.31
N PHE A 4 -39.08 -42.44 -77.28
CA PHE A 4 -38.55 -41.05 -77.34
C PHE A 4 -38.69 -40.27 -76.00
N LYS A 5 -37.74 -39.34 -75.82
CA LYS A 5 -37.38 -38.50 -74.67
C LYS A 5 -38.48 -37.56 -74.17
N ASN A 6 -38.41 -37.18 -72.88
CA ASN A 6 -38.60 -35.79 -72.47
C ASN A 6 -37.82 -35.48 -71.18
N PHE A 7 -36.90 -34.52 -71.29
CA PHE A 7 -36.12 -33.91 -70.22
C PHE A 7 -37.00 -32.94 -69.43
N LYS A 8 -36.99 -33.03 -68.09
CA LYS A 8 -37.33 -31.90 -67.21
C LYS A 8 -36.19 -31.71 -66.22
N ILE A 9 -35.43 -30.65 -66.44
CA ILE A 9 -34.45 -30.10 -65.50
C ILE A 9 -35.24 -29.40 -64.40
N ILE A 10 -35.15 -29.90 -63.17
CA ILE A 10 -35.65 -29.23 -61.97
C ILE A 10 -34.46 -28.47 -61.37
N ALA A 11 -34.47 -27.15 -61.50
CA ALA A 11 -33.52 -26.26 -60.84
C ALA A 11 -33.84 -26.21 -59.34
N LEU A 12 -32.98 -26.79 -58.51
CA LEU A 12 -33.04 -26.70 -57.05
C LEU A 12 -32.23 -25.46 -56.62
N ALA A 13 -32.92 -24.39 -56.21
CA ALA A 13 -32.28 -23.18 -55.72
C ALA A 13 -31.66 -23.44 -54.32
N PHE A 14 -30.34 -23.54 -54.27
CA PHE A 14 -29.56 -23.58 -53.03
C PHE A 14 -29.43 -22.14 -52.50
N VAL A 15 -30.20 -21.78 -51.46
CA VAL A 15 -30.02 -20.51 -50.74
C VAL A 15 -28.80 -20.68 -49.84
N LEU A 16 -27.64 -20.20 -50.31
CA LEU A 16 -26.40 -20.14 -49.54
C LEU A 16 -26.50 -18.96 -48.55
N THR A 17 -26.97 -19.20 -47.33
CA THR A 17 -26.89 -18.21 -46.26
C THR A 17 -25.44 -18.04 -45.83
N ILE A 18 -24.79 -17.00 -46.33
CA ILE A 18 -23.47 -16.56 -45.87
C ILE A 18 -23.65 -15.98 -44.46
N PHE A 19 -23.32 -16.77 -43.44
CA PHE A 19 -23.10 -16.26 -42.09
C PHE A 19 -21.82 -15.42 -42.10
N ILE A 20 -21.97 -14.10 -42.18
CA ILE A 20 -20.87 -13.17 -41.87
C ILE A 20 -20.66 -13.25 -40.36
N SER A 21 -19.75 -14.12 -39.92
CA SER A 21 -19.26 -14.11 -38.55
C SER A 21 -18.51 -12.80 -38.34
N GLN A 22 -19.14 -11.85 -37.64
CA GLN A 22 -18.40 -10.69 -37.14
C GLN A 22 -17.35 -11.18 -36.14
N PRO A 23 -16.08 -10.74 -36.23
CA PRO A 23 -15.10 -11.08 -35.23
C PRO A 23 -15.51 -10.41 -33.92
N THR A 24 -16.07 -11.19 -33.00
CA THR A 24 -16.24 -10.77 -31.62
C THR A 24 -14.84 -10.61 -31.04
N SER A 25 -14.36 -9.38 -30.91
CA SER A 25 -13.14 -9.09 -30.15
C SER A 25 -13.34 -9.62 -28.74
N ALA A 26 -12.73 -10.77 -28.44
CA ALA A 26 -12.66 -11.27 -27.08
C ALA A 26 -11.97 -10.17 -26.24
N ILE A 27 -12.66 -9.64 -25.23
CA ILE A 27 -12.01 -8.80 -24.22
C ILE A 27 -10.95 -9.71 -23.58
N GLU A 28 -9.67 -9.43 -23.83
CA GLU A 28 -8.58 -10.19 -23.23
C GLU A 28 -8.64 -9.99 -21.71
N GLN A 29 -9.26 -10.94 -21.01
CA GLN A 29 -9.47 -10.86 -19.58
C GLN A 29 -8.13 -11.12 -18.87
N ILE A 30 -7.66 -10.16 -18.09
CA ILE A 30 -6.42 -10.27 -17.31
C ILE A 30 -6.52 -11.46 -16.34
N GLU A 31 -5.68 -12.47 -16.52
CA GLU A 31 -5.60 -13.64 -15.64
C GLU A 31 -5.22 -13.19 -14.22
N LYS A 32 -6.09 -13.49 -13.25
CA LYS A 32 -5.81 -13.26 -11.83
C LYS A 32 -5.28 -14.55 -11.19
N ALA A 33 -4.06 -14.52 -10.70
CA ALA A 33 -3.51 -15.55 -9.85
C ALA A 33 -3.22 -15.00 -8.44
N SER A 34 -3.20 -15.89 -7.45
CA SER A 34 -2.79 -15.54 -6.08
C SER A 34 -1.89 -16.63 -5.50
N ILE A 35 -0.82 -16.23 -4.84
CA ILE A 35 0.03 -17.09 -4.01
C ILE A 35 0.07 -16.46 -2.62
N GLU A 36 -0.86 -16.88 -1.77
CA GLU A 36 -1.01 -16.34 -0.43
C GLU A 36 -1.34 -17.44 0.56
N GLY A 37 -0.88 -17.27 1.79
CA GLY A 37 -1.31 -18.06 2.93
C GLY A 37 -1.95 -17.19 3.99
N LYS A 38 -2.52 -17.84 5.00
CA LYS A 38 -3.07 -17.21 6.21
C LYS A 38 -2.06 -16.33 6.97
N ASN A 39 -0.76 -16.51 6.73
CA ASN A 39 0.32 -15.66 7.22
C ASN A 39 1.55 -15.78 6.30
N ARG A 40 2.61 -15.02 6.58
CA ARG A 40 3.85 -15.00 5.77
C ARG A 40 4.55 -16.35 5.63
N TYR A 41 4.54 -17.18 6.69
CA TYR A 41 5.15 -18.53 6.63
C TYR A 41 4.39 -19.40 5.63
N GLU A 42 3.07 -19.37 5.71
CA GLU A 42 2.22 -20.12 4.78
C GLU A 42 2.32 -19.58 3.35
N THR A 43 2.43 -18.26 3.14
CA THR A 43 2.73 -17.69 1.81
C THR A 43 4.06 -18.24 1.26
N ALA A 44 5.13 -18.23 2.06
CA ALA A 44 6.43 -18.79 1.66
C ALA A 44 6.33 -20.30 1.33
N ILE A 45 5.52 -21.04 2.09
CA ILE A 45 5.24 -22.46 1.83
C ILE A 45 4.45 -22.66 0.53
N GLN A 46 3.47 -21.80 0.22
CA GLN A 46 2.75 -21.87 -1.07
C GLN A 46 3.67 -21.57 -2.26
N ILE A 47 4.58 -20.60 -2.11
CA ILE A 47 5.63 -20.32 -3.10
C ILE A 47 6.55 -21.53 -3.26
N SER A 48 7.00 -22.13 -2.15
CA SER A 48 7.81 -23.35 -2.13
C SER A 48 7.13 -24.52 -2.86
N LYS A 49 5.85 -24.80 -2.56
CA LYS A 49 5.09 -25.88 -3.22
C LYS A 49 4.91 -25.66 -4.72
N LYS A 50 4.73 -24.41 -5.15
CA LYS A 50 4.62 -24.07 -6.58
C LYS A 50 5.97 -24.18 -7.30
N SER A 51 7.06 -23.80 -6.64
CA SER A 51 8.39 -23.74 -7.24
C SER A 51 9.14 -25.08 -7.18
N TYR A 52 8.88 -25.86 -6.12
CA TYR A 52 9.54 -27.12 -5.77
C TYR A 52 8.48 -28.16 -5.38
N PRO A 53 7.67 -28.64 -6.34
CA PRO A 53 6.53 -29.54 -6.05
C PRO A 53 6.98 -30.91 -5.50
N LYS A 54 8.20 -31.34 -5.78
CA LYS A 54 8.74 -32.64 -5.38
C LYS A 54 9.73 -32.52 -4.21
N THR A 55 10.97 -32.12 -4.49
CA THR A 55 12.06 -32.09 -3.52
C THR A 55 12.94 -30.85 -3.71
N SER A 56 13.73 -30.54 -2.69
CA SER A 56 14.85 -29.59 -2.74
C SER A 56 15.91 -30.05 -1.75
N ASP A 57 17.15 -30.26 -2.20
CA ASP A 57 18.23 -30.77 -1.32
C ASP A 57 18.60 -29.75 -0.23
N THR A 58 18.44 -28.47 -0.53
CA THR A 58 18.73 -27.35 0.35
C THR A 58 17.47 -26.51 0.58
N ALA A 59 17.30 -26.00 1.80
CA ALA A 59 16.35 -24.95 2.13
C ALA A 59 17.09 -23.74 2.71
N ILE A 60 16.81 -22.55 2.19
CA ILE A 60 17.30 -21.30 2.77
C ILE A 60 16.29 -20.83 3.79
N ILE A 61 16.74 -20.50 5.00
CA ILE A 61 15.88 -20.03 6.09
C ILE A 61 16.30 -18.62 6.47
N VAL A 62 15.32 -17.72 6.51
CA VAL A 62 15.50 -16.31 6.86
C VAL A 62 14.52 -15.89 7.95
N ASN A 63 14.88 -14.88 8.74
CA ASN A 63 13.97 -14.35 9.75
C ASN A 63 12.78 -13.64 9.08
N SER A 64 11.58 -13.89 9.58
CA SER A 64 10.34 -13.40 9.02
C SER A 64 10.10 -11.89 9.28
N GLU A 65 10.64 -11.33 10.37
CA GLU A 65 10.48 -9.94 10.80
C GLU A 65 11.76 -9.10 10.66
N ARG A 66 12.93 -9.71 10.89
CA ARG A 66 14.27 -9.08 10.81
C ARG A 66 14.87 -9.32 9.42
N ILE A 67 14.23 -8.73 8.41
CA ILE A 67 14.44 -9.11 7.00
C ILE A 67 15.62 -8.40 6.30
N ALA A 68 16.29 -7.47 6.98
CA ALA A 68 17.30 -6.62 6.33
C ALA A 68 18.46 -7.45 5.73
N ASP A 69 18.83 -8.54 6.40
CA ASP A 69 19.90 -9.45 6.00
C ASP A 69 19.50 -10.35 4.82
N SER A 70 18.20 -10.55 4.60
CA SER A 70 17.68 -11.49 3.60
C SER A 70 17.31 -10.84 2.26
N LEU A 71 17.26 -9.51 2.19
CA LEU A 71 16.80 -8.79 1.00
C LEU A 71 17.68 -9.00 -0.26
N SER A 72 18.91 -9.48 -0.10
CA SER A 72 19.81 -9.84 -1.22
C SER A 72 19.89 -11.35 -1.50
N VAL A 73 19.19 -12.20 -0.74
CA VAL A 73 19.37 -13.66 -0.79
C VAL A 73 18.78 -14.32 -2.04
N GLY A 74 17.85 -13.66 -2.73
CA GLY A 74 17.11 -14.22 -3.86
C GLY A 74 18.01 -14.80 -4.95
N VAL A 75 19.09 -14.10 -5.31
CA VAL A 75 20.02 -14.56 -6.37
C VAL A 75 20.74 -15.85 -5.97
N LEU A 76 21.13 -15.99 -4.70
CA LEU A 76 21.74 -17.22 -4.20
C LEU A 76 20.72 -18.35 -4.24
N ALA A 77 19.50 -18.12 -3.74
CA ALA A 77 18.42 -19.10 -3.74
C ALA A 77 18.09 -19.60 -5.15
N HIS A 78 18.04 -18.69 -6.13
CA HIS A 78 17.86 -19.06 -7.52
C HIS A 78 19.03 -19.89 -8.05
N LYS A 79 20.27 -19.47 -7.78
CA LYS A 79 21.49 -20.16 -8.28
C LYS A 79 21.58 -21.61 -7.79
N ILE A 80 21.18 -21.88 -6.54
CA ILE A 80 21.21 -23.23 -5.97
C ILE A 80 19.85 -23.94 -6.05
N ASN A 81 18.90 -23.40 -6.82
CA ASN A 81 17.56 -23.96 -7.00
C ASN A 81 16.91 -24.39 -5.67
N SER A 82 16.85 -23.47 -4.70
CA SER A 82 16.33 -23.75 -3.35
C SER A 82 15.23 -22.77 -2.94
N PRO A 83 14.21 -23.21 -2.17
CA PRO A 83 13.20 -22.33 -1.62
C PRO A 83 13.76 -21.49 -0.48
N ILE A 84 13.19 -20.29 -0.33
CA ILE A 84 13.39 -19.43 0.83
C ILE A 84 12.19 -19.61 1.75
N LEU A 85 12.43 -20.18 2.92
CA LEU A 85 11.46 -20.38 3.98
C LEU A 85 11.71 -19.44 5.15
N LEU A 86 10.70 -19.28 6.00
CA LEU A 86 10.70 -18.26 7.06
C LEU A 86 10.76 -18.89 8.45
N THR A 87 11.45 -18.23 9.38
CA THR A 87 11.55 -18.61 10.78
C THR A 87 11.37 -17.39 11.69
N ASP A 88 11.09 -17.62 12.97
CA ASP A 88 11.18 -16.60 14.01
C ASP A 88 12.59 -16.52 14.59
N PHE A 89 12.86 -15.49 15.39
CA PHE A 89 14.17 -15.28 16.00
C PHE A 89 14.65 -16.48 16.82
N ALA A 90 13.81 -16.99 17.73
CA ALA A 90 14.19 -17.99 18.70
C ALA A 90 13.78 -19.42 18.33
N LYS A 91 12.75 -19.59 17.48
CA LYS A 91 12.15 -20.90 17.19
C LYS A 91 11.71 -21.01 15.73
N ILE A 92 11.95 -22.17 15.13
CA ILE A 92 11.41 -22.50 13.82
C ILE A 92 9.93 -22.86 13.93
N ASN A 93 9.11 -22.25 13.09
CA ASN A 93 7.67 -22.51 13.05
C ASN A 93 7.42 -23.94 12.57
N GLN A 94 6.41 -24.61 13.14
CA GLN A 94 6.11 -26.00 12.81
C GLN A 94 5.71 -26.17 11.34
N SER A 95 5.04 -25.19 10.74
CA SER A 95 4.69 -25.21 9.31
C SER A 95 5.94 -25.18 8.43
N THR A 96 6.93 -24.36 8.77
CA THR A 96 8.24 -24.32 8.10
C THR A 96 8.96 -25.66 8.20
N LEU A 97 9.01 -26.26 9.39
CA LEU A 97 9.66 -27.57 9.58
C LEU A 97 8.97 -28.67 8.76
N LYS A 98 7.64 -28.68 8.71
CA LYS A 98 6.87 -29.62 7.87
C LYS A 98 7.18 -29.43 6.38
N GLU A 99 7.39 -28.19 5.94
CA GLU A 99 7.76 -27.92 4.55
C GLU A 99 9.18 -28.39 4.22
N ILE A 100 10.14 -28.20 5.13
CA ILE A 100 11.50 -28.77 5.01
C ILE A 100 11.43 -30.29 4.85
N GLN A 101 10.61 -30.96 5.68
CA GLN A 101 10.39 -32.40 5.60
C GLN A 101 9.72 -32.82 4.28
N ARG A 102 8.71 -32.08 3.81
CA ARG A 102 8.05 -32.33 2.52
C ARG A 102 9.06 -32.26 1.37
N LEU A 103 9.95 -31.27 1.40
CA LEU A 103 11.01 -31.07 0.41
C LEU A 103 12.12 -32.11 0.51
N LYS A 104 12.19 -32.88 1.60
CA LYS A 104 13.30 -33.78 1.94
C LYS A 104 14.65 -33.07 1.98
N SER A 105 14.66 -31.79 2.38
CA SER A 105 15.89 -31.00 2.47
C SER A 105 16.74 -31.49 3.65
N THR A 106 17.98 -31.86 3.37
CA THR A 106 18.98 -32.26 4.39
C THR A 106 19.93 -31.11 4.73
N ASN A 107 20.12 -30.18 3.78
CA ASN A 107 20.97 -29.02 3.95
C ASN A 107 20.12 -27.78 4.27
N ILE A 108 20.53 -27.00 5.26
CA ILE A 108 19.89 -25.75 5.65
C ILE A 108 20.91 -24.62 5.61
N ILE A 109 20.53 -23.53 4.95
CA ILE A 109 21.31 -22.28 4.93
C ILE A 109 20.55 -21.26 5.76
N LEU A 110 21.09 -20.88 6.90
CA LEU A 110 20.59 -19.75 7.68
C LEU A 110 21.19 -18.45 7.11
N VAL A 111 20.36 -17.46 6.77
CA VAL A 111 20.85 -16.16 6.34
C VAL A 111 20.49 -15.09 7.36
N GLY A 112 21.52 -14.40 7.83
CA GLY A 112 21.45 -13.40 8.89
C GLY A 112 22.23 -13.80 10.14
N GLY A 113 22.68 -12.79 10.88
CA GLY A 113 23.48 -12.97 12.09
C GLY A 113 22.71 -13.62 13.24
N THR A 114 23.37 -13.84 14.37
CA THR A 114 22.74 -14.40 15.58
C THR A 114 21.67 -13.49 16.18
N GLN A 115 21.71 -12.20 15.86
CA GLN A 115 20.67 -11.22 16.17
C GLN A 115 19.45 -11.34 15.24
N SER A 116 19.54 -12.04 14.12
CA SER A 116 18.41 -12.31 13.22
C SER A 116 17.85 -13.70 13.48
N ILE A 117 18.70 -14.71 13.61
CA ILE A 117 18.32 -16.09 13.92
C ILE A 117 19.22 -16.60 15.05
N SER A 118 18.65 -16.94 16.21
CA SER A 118 19.41 -17.26 17.41
C SER A 118 20.36 -18.45 17.21
N LYS A 119 21.46 -18.46 17.97
CA LYS A 119 22.37 -19.62 18.00
C LYS A 119 21.68 -20.87 18.56
N SER A 120 20.73 -20.71 19.49
CA SER A 120 19.96 -21.83 20.04
C SER A 120 19.11 -22.54 18.98
N GLN A 121 18.52 -21.79 18.04
CA GLN A 121 17.76 -22.37 16.93
C GLN A 121 18.67 -23.17 15.99
N GLU A 122 19.84 -22.62 15.65
CA GLU A 122 20.87 -23.31 14.85
C GLU A 122 21.30 -24.63 15.51
N THR A 123 21.64 -24.61 16.80
CA THR A 123 22.00 -25.81 17.56
C THR A 123 20.84 -26.82 17.60
N SER A 124 19.59 -26.36 17.72
CA SER A 124 18.42 -27.24 17.72
C SER A 124 18.23 -27.95 16.38
N LEU A 125 18.45 -27.27 15.26
CA LEU A 125 18.35 -27.88 13.93
C LEU A 125 19.50 -28.87 13.67
N ILE A 126 20.72 -28.57 14.11
CA ILE A 126 21.85 -29.53 14.03
C ILE A 126 21.54 -30.79 14.83
N LYS A 127 21.00 -30.66 16.05
CA LYS A 127 20.59 -31.80 16.87
C LYS A 127 19.47 -32.64 16.24
N GLN A 128 18.68 -32.05 15.33
CA GLN A 128 17.66 -32.77 14.55
C GLN A 128 18.24 -33.46 13.30
N GLY A 129 19.55 -33.38 13.07
CA GLY A 129 20.25 -34.09 11.99
C GLY A 129 20.39 -33.31 10.69
N TYR A 130 20.08 -32.02 10.66
CA TYR A 130 20.28 -31.19 9.46
C TYR A 130 21.72 -30.70 9.32
N ASN A 131 22.22 -30.64 8.09
CA ASN A 131 23.51 -30.04 7.75
C ASN A 131 23.37 -28.52 7.62
N LEU A 132 23.84 -27.77 8.61
CA LEU A 132 23.64 -26.32 8.66
C LEU A 132 24.89 -25.54 8.25
N ARG A 133 24.67 -24.50 7.45
CA ARG A 133 25.63 -23.38 7.31
C ARG A 133 24.92 -22.06 7.53
N ARG A 134 25.65 -21.06 8.05
CA ARG A 134 25.15 -19.70 8.22
C ARG A 134 25.91 -18.74 7.32
N ILE A 135 25.17 -17.91 6.59
CA ILE A 135 25.71 -16.78 5.83
C ILE A 135 25.32 -15.51 6.58
N SER A 136 26.30 -14.80 7.13
CA SER A 136 26.08 -13.57 7.89
C SER A 136 27.33 -12.73 7.97
N GLY A 137 27.15 -11.41 7.99
CA GLY A 137 28.18 -10.43 8.33
C GLY A 137 27.88 -9.72 9.65
N LYS A 138 28.71 -8.71 9.98
CA LYS A 138 28.51 -7.87 11.18
C LYS A 138 27.21 -7.05 11.12
N ASP A 139 26.76 -6.76 9.91
CA ASP A 139 25.56 -6.01 9.60
C ASP A 139 24.98 -6.48 8.25
N ARG A 140 23.93 -5.82 7.78
CA ARG A 140 23.29 -6.12 6.49
C ARG A 140 24.21 -5.86 5.28
N ILE A 141 25.14 -4.90 5.38
CA ILE A 141 26.10 -4.59 4.32
C ILE A 141 27.04 -5.78 4.16
N ASP A 142 27.68 -6.19 5.24
CA ASP A 142 28.58 -7.33 5.23
C ASP A 142 27.84 -8.63 4.90
N THR A 143 26.60 -8.82 5.36
CA THR A 143 25.81 -10.00 4.98
C THR A 143 25.53 -10.04 3.47
N SER A 144 25.23 -8.89 2.84
CA SER A 144 25.08 -8.83 1.38
C SER A 144 26.36 -9.21 0.64
N PHE A 145 27.52 -8.88 1.22
CA PHE A 145 28.83 -9.23 0.66
C PHE A 145 29.13 -10.73 0.81
N GLU A 146 28.83 -11.33 1.96
CA GLU A 146 28.98 -12.78 2.12
C GLU A 146 28.06 -13.56 1.16
N ILE A 147 26.82 -13.10 0.94
CA ILE A 147 25.91 -13.70 -0.07
C ILE A 147 26.51 -13.61 -1.48
N ALA A 148 27.09 -12.46 -1.84
CA ALA A 148 27.70 -12.26 -3.14
C ALA A 148 29.02 -13.04 -3.32
N LYS A 149 29.78 -13.24 -2.25
CA LYS A 149 30.96 -14.13 -2.22
C LYS A 149 30.55 -15.59 -2.45
N GLU A 150 29.48 -16.05 -1.80
CA GLU A 150 28.89 -17.37 -2.03
C GLU A 150 28.48 -17.56 -3.49
N LEU A 151 27.81 -16.56 -4.09
CA LEU A 151 27.47 -16.56 -5.51
C LEU A 151 28.72 -16.63 -6.40
N SER A 152 29.76 -15.87 -6.08
CA SER A 152 31.03 -15.87 -6.82
C SER A 152 31.74 -17.22 -6.76
N ASN A 153 31.77 -17.86 -5.60
CA ASN A 153 32.32 -19.21 -5.42
C ASN A 153 31.54 -20.23 -6.27
N LEU A 154 30.20 -20.17 -6.27
CA LEU A 154 29.36 -21.05 -7.09
C LEU A 154 29.52 -20.81 -8.59
N ASN A 155 29.80 -19.57 -9.01
CA ASN A 155 30.09 -19.23 -10.40
C ASN A 155 31.56 -19.46 -10.78
N GLN A 156 32.43 -19.75 -9.81
CA GLN A 156 33.88 -19.89 -9.98
C GLN A 156 34.53 -18.69 -10.68
N THR A 157 34.03 -17.47 -10.41
CA THR A 157 34.51 -16.25 -11.05
C THR A 157 34.31 -15.02 -10.15
N LYS A 158 35.25 -14.08 -10.25
CA LYS A 158 35.13 -12.72 -9.69
C LYS A 158 34.70 -11.68 -10.74
N LYS A 159 34.48 -12.12 -11.98
CA LYS A 159 33.98 -11.30 -13.09
C LYS A 159 32.47 -11.50 -13.23
N PHE A 160 31.72 -10.43 -13.14
CA PHE A 160 30.28 -10.41 -13.30
C PHE A 160 29.90 -9.40 -14.38
N ASP A 161 28.90 -9.73 -15.20
CA ASP A 161 28.38 -8.74 -16.14
C ASP A 161 27.73 -7.57 -15.41
N ASN A 162 27.09 -7.82 -14.27
CA ASN A 162 26.35 -6.79 -13.56
C ASN A 162 26.47 -6.92 -12.05
N ALA A 163 26.37 -5.80 -11.34
CA ALA A 163 26.07 -5.75 -9.91
C ALA A 163 24.92 -4.77 -9.66
N PHE A 164 24.06 -5.09 -8.69
CA PHE A 164 22.99 -4.23 -8.23
C PHE A 164 23.36 -3.64 -6.89
N VAL A 165 23.54 -2.32 -6.81
CA VAL A 165 23.96 -1.64 -5.59
C VAL A 165 22.79 -0.84 -5.00
N VAL A 166 22.52 -1.06 -3.71
CA VAL A 166 21.38 -0.45 -2.99
C VAL A 166 21.86 0.16 -1.68
N HIS A 167 21.34 1.33 -1.31
CA HIS A 167 21.69 1.95 -0.04
C HIS A 167 21.01 1.22 1.14
N SER A 168 21.80 0.76 2.11
CA SER A 168 21.41 -0.15 3.20
C SER A 168 20.36 0.39 4.19
N THR A 169 20.22 1.71 4.31
CA THR A 169 19.24 2.37 5.18
C THR A 169 18.24 3.27 4.44
N LYS A 170 18.66 3.96 3.37
CA LYS A 170 17.85 4.97 2.69
C LYS A 170 17.00 4.44 1.52
N SER A 171 17.42 3.36 0.86
CA SER A 171 16.69 2.79 -0.28
C SER A 171 16.62 1.27 -0.26
N ILE A 172 16.88 0.64 0.89
CA ILE A 172 16.95 -0.83 1.01
C ILE A 172 15.66 -1.53 0.55
N VAL A 173 14.50 -0.88 0.64
CA VAL A 173 13.23 -1.40 0.13
C VAL A 173 13.26 -1.69 -1.38
N ASP A 174 14.03 -0.91 -2.14
CA ASP A 174 14.11 -1.06 -3.60
C ASP A 174 14.84 -2.36 -3.99
N SER A 175 15.66 -2.93 -3.10
CA SER A 175 16.33 -4.21 -3.32
C SER A 175 15.34 -5.36 -3.53
N ALA A 176 14.19 -5.32 -2.84
CA ALA A 176 13.18 -6.35 -2.99
C ALA A 176 12.56 -6.34 -4.39
N SER A 177 12.44 -5.17 -5.03
CA SER A 177 11.91 -5.04 -6.40
C SER A 177 12.92 -5.42 -7.49
N VAL A 178 14.23 -5.18 -7.27
CA VAL A 178 15.27 -5.54 -8.24
C VAL A 178 15.70 -7.01 -8.14
N SER A 179 15.27 -7.70 -7.09
CA SER A 179 15.62 -9.10 -6.81
C SER A 179 15.40 -10.04 -7.99
N VAL A 180 14.30 -9.90 -8.73
CA VAL A 180 14.00 -10.72 -9.91
C VAL A 180 15.01 -10.48 -11.03
N ALA A 181 15.39 -9.22 -11.28
CA ALA A 181 16.40 -8.90 -12.29
C ALA A 181 17.77 -9.47 -11.90
N ALA A 182 18.15 -9.32 -10.63
CA ALA A 182 19.38 -9.89 -10.08
C ALA A 182 19.42 -11.42 -10.19
N CYS A 183 18.31 -12.09 -9.89
CA CYS A 183 18.10 -13.52 -10.08
C CYS A 183 18.34 -13.91 -11.55
N ARG A 184 17.60 -13.29 -12.50
CA ARG A 184 17.68 -13.61 -13.94
C ARG A 184 19.06 -13.36 -14.54
N MET A 185 19.75 -12.34 -14.06
CA MET A 185 21.06 -11.92 -14.57
C MET A 185 22.22 -12.56 -13.79
N ASN A 186 21.93 -13.49 -12.86
CA ASN A 186 22.92 -14.17 -12.03
C ASN A 186 23.92 -13.18 -11.37
N SER A 187 23.41 -12.04 -10.90
CA SER A 187 24.19 -10.87 -10.52
C SER A 187 23.95 -10.52 -9.04
N PRO A 188 25.01 -10.19 -8.27
CA PRO A 188 24.88 -9.92 -6.85
C PRO A 188 24.09 -8.63 -6.56
N ILE A 189 23.39 -8.63 -5.42
CA ILE A 189 22.84 -7.42 -4.81
C ILE A 189 23.74 -7.05 -3.63
N LEU A 190 24.35 -5.87 -3.73
CA LEU A 190 25.34 -5.35 -2.79
C LEU A 190 24.77 -4.15 -2.06
N PHE A 191 24.81 -4.17 -0.72
CA PHE A 191 24.37 -3.03 0.09
C PHE A 191 25.54 -2.13 0.44
N VAL A 192 25.29 -0.82 0.44
CA VAL A 192 26.30 0.20 0.79
C VAL A 192 25.71 1.27 1.71
N GLY A 193 26.58 1.94 2.47
CA GLY A 193 26.23 3.16 3.22
C GLY A 193 26.56 4.42 2.42
N ASN A 194 26.58 5.57 3.10
CA ASN A 194 27.19 6.78 2.52
C ASN A 194 28.71 6.58 2.34
N ASP A 195 29.34 5.90 3.31
CA ASP A 195 30.70 5.41 3.18
C ASP A 195 30.71 4.11 2.35
N THR A 196 31.56 4.10 1.33
CA THR A 196 31.71 2.99 0.36
C THR A 196 33.06 2.28 0.52
N THR A 197 33.83 2.58 1.55
CA THR A 197 35.16 2.00 1.80
C THR A 197 35.09 0.48 1.88
N SER A 198 34.14 -0.09 2.62
CA SER A 198 33.98 -1.55 2.72
C SER A 198 33.67 -2.23 1.38
N PHE A 199 32.94 -1.56 0.48
CA PHE A 199 32.72 -2.05 -0.88
C PHE A 199 34.04 -2.04 -1.66
N LYS A 200 34.77 -0.92 -1.64
CA LYS A 200 36.05 -0.77 -2.36
C LYS A 200 37.06 -1.81 -1.90
N GLU A 201 37.16 -2.07 -0.60
CA GLU A 201 38.09 -3.07 -0.04
C GLU A 201 37.70 -4.51 -0.41
N LYS A 202 36.45 -4.90 -0.13
CA LYS A 202 36.01 -6.30 -0.32
C LYS A 202 35.83 -6.69 -1.79
N TYR A 203 35.51 -5.71 -2.65
CA TYR A 203 35.26 -5.94 -4.07
C TYR A 203 36.34 -5.36 -5.00
N ALA A 204 37.50 -4.95 -4.48
CA ALA A 204 38.63 -4.47 -5.28
C ALA A 204 39.03 -5.43 -6.42
N ASN A 205 38.99 -6.74 -6.14
CA ASN A 205 39.38 -7.80 -7.07
C ASN A 205 38.22 -8.38 -7.89
N TYR A 206 37.05 -7.73 -7.84
CA TYR A 206 35.88 -8.09 -8.64
C TYR A 206 35.73 -7.11 -9.80
N THR A 207 35.21 -7.60 -10.92
CA THR A 207 34.93 -6.75 -12.09
C THR A 207 33.46 -6.83 -12.44
N PHE A 208 32.87 -5.66 -12.70
CA PHE A 208 31.47 -5.50 -13.09
C PHE A 208 31.42 -4.74 -14.41
N ASN A 209 30.86 -5.34 -15.46
CA ASN A 209 30.68 -4.61 -16.74
C ASN A 209 29.73 -3.43 -16.54
N ASN A 210 28.65 -3.63 -15.77
CA ASN A 210 27.71 -2.58 -15.38
C ASN A 210 27.45 -2.59 -13.86
N THR A 211 27.34 -1.42 -13.24
CA THR A 211 26.88 -1.30 -11.85
C THR A 211 25.54 -0.56 -11.80
N TYR A 212 24.45 -1.30 -11.58
CA TYR A 212 23.12 -0.71 -11.46
C TYR A 212 22.91 -0.12 -10.06
N LEU A 213 22.82 1.19 -9.97
CA LEU A 213 22.57 1.92 -8.74
C LEU A 213 21.06 2.09 -8.55
N ILE A 214 20.51 1.30 -7.63
CA ILE A 214 19.06 1.21 -7.41
C ILE A 214 18.67 2.11 -6.23
N GLY A 215 17.74 3.03 -6.50
CA GLY A 215 17.22 3.99 -5.54
C GLY A 215 18.01 5.30 -5.50
N GLY A 216 17.30 6.40 -5.21
CA GLY A 216 17.85 7.76 -5.33
C GLY A 216 19.00 8.08 -4.36
N ALA A 217 19.13 7.30 -3.28
CA ALA A 217 20.25 7.45 -2.34
C ALA A 217 21.57 6.96 -2.95
N THR A 218 21.58 5.78 -3.59
CA THR A 218 22.76 5.24 -4.26
C THR A 218 23.13 6.05 -5.50
N ALA A 219 22.15 6.64 -6.20
CA ALA A 219 22.38 7.51 -7.34
C ALA A 219 23.35 8.67 -7.03
N LYS A 220 23.32 9.20 -5.80
CA LYS A 220 24.22 10.28 -5.35
C LYS A 220 25.67 9.82 -5.16
N LEU A 221 25.90 8.51 -5.08
CA LEU A 221 27.21 7.89 -4.85
C LEU A 221 27.85 7.40 -6.15
N PHE A 222 27.31 7.75 -7.33
CA PHE A 222 27.68 7.12 -8.61
C PHE A 222 29.17 7.16 -8.94
N LYS A 223 29.89 8.21 -8.54
CA LYS A 223 31.34 8.35 -8.76
C LYS A 223 32.18 7.28 -8.07
N ASN A 224 31.61 6.56 -7.09
CA ASN A 224 32.30 5.50 -6.35
C ASN A 224 32.20 4.12 -7.00
N PHE A 225 31.49 3.99 -8.13
CA PHE A 225 31.20 2.70 -8.76
C PHE A 225 31.63 2.68 -10.23
N PRO A 226 32.14 1.54 -10.74
CA PRO A 226 32.50 1.40 -12.14
C PRO A 226 31.24 1.29 -13.02
N ASN A 227 31.24 1.96 -14.18
CA ASN A 227 30.16 1.90 -15.18
C ASN A 227 28.74 2.03 -14.58
N PRO A 228 28.44 3.12 -13.85
CA PRO A 228 27.20 3.23 -13.09
C PRO A 228 25.99 3.48 -14.01
N ILE A 229 24.94 2.67 -13.84
CA ILE A 229 23.63 2.85 -14.47
C ILE A 229 22.60 3.12 -13.38
N ILE A 230 21.92 4.25 -13.42
CA ILE A 230 21.07 4.72 -12.32
C ILE A 230 19.59 4.41 -12.60
N ILE A 231 18.92 3.75 -11.64
CA ILE A 231 17.47 3.44 -11.73
C ILE A 231 16.80 3.80 -10.40
N TYR A 232 15.95 4.83 -10.40
CA TYR A 232 15.13 5.20 -9.25
C TYR A 232 13.88 6.01 -9.64
N GLY A 233 12.82 5.86 -8.85
CA GLY A 233 11.58 6.62 -8.94
C GLY A 233 11.45 7.69 -7.85
N LYS A 234 10.31 8.41 -7.82
CA LYS A 234 10.04 9.40 -6.76
C LYS A 234 9.80 8.73 -5.40
N ASN A 235 9.35 7.48 -5.42
CA ASN A 235 9.12 6.62 -4.27
C ASN A 235 9.40 5.16 -4.66
N ARG A 236 9.25 4.23 -3.71
CA ARG A 236 9.52 2.79 -3.92
C ARG A 236 8.64 2.14 -4.99
N ASN A 237 7.38 2.57 -5.14
CA ASN A 237 6.48 2.05 -6.16
C ASN A 237 6.96 2.48 -7.55
N ASP A 238 7.28 3.77 -7.71
CA ASP A 238 7.88 4.30 -8.94
C ASP A 238 9.23 3.63 -9.27
N THR A 239 10.07 3.34 -8.27
CA THR A 239 11.33 2.60 -8.49
C THR A 239 11.04 1.19 -9.01
N SER A 240 10.08 0.47 -8.42
CA SER A 240 9.69 -0.88 -8.88
C SER A 240 9.16 -0.88 -10.31
N MET A 241 8.35 0.12 -10.70
CA MET A 241 7.85 0.28 -12.07
C MET A 241 8.98 0.58 -13.06
N LYS A 242 9.96 1.42 -12.68
CA LYS A 242 11.13 1.69 -13.53
C LYS A 242 12.04 0.47 -13.71
N ILE A 243 12.20 -0.34 -12.66
CA ILE A 243 12.92 -1.62 -12.75
C ILE A 243 12.20 -2.57 -13.72
N ALA A 244 10.86 -2.64 -13.64
CA ALA A 244 10.05 -3.42 -14.57
C ALA A 244 10.23 -2.93 -16.02
N ASP A 245 10.12 -1.63 -16.28
CA ASP A 245 10.33 -1.03 -17.60
C ASP A 245 11.75 -1.29 -18.15
N THR A 246 12.76 -1.33 -17.28
CA THR A 246 14.17 -1.51 -17.67
C THR A 246 14.50 -2.96 -18.01
N PHE A 247 14.11 -3.91 -17.15
CA PHE A 247 14.56 -5.31 -17.27
C PHE A 247 13.50 -6.27 -17.81
N PHE A 248 12.24 -5.82 -17.92
CA PHE A 248 11.08 -6.64 -18.24
C PHE A 248 10.14 -5.97 -19.25
N LYS A 249 10.66 -5.12 -20.14
CA LYS A 249 9.89 -4.33 -21.13
C LYS A 249 8.85 -5.15 -21.92
N ASN A 250 9.13 -6.41 -22.21
CA ASN A 250 8.26 -7.29 -23.00
C ASN A 250 7.36 -8.20 -22.13
N SER A 251 7.48 -8.16 -20.81
CA SER A 251 6.66 -9.00 -19.94
C SER A 251 5.27 -8.41 -19.79
N LYS A 252 4.25 -9.24 -20.03
CA LYS A 252 2.84 -8.94 -19.79
C LYS A 252 2.32 -9.64 -18.52
N SER A 253 3.16 -10.42 -17.87
CA SER A 253 2.88 -11.06 -16.58
C SER A 253 3.64 -10.32 -15.48
N ILE A 254 2.97 -10.04 -14.37
CA ILE A 254 3.58 -9.38 -13.20
C ILE A 254 3.28 -10.10 -11.89
N PHE A 255 4.17 -9.91 -10.94
CA PHE A 255 3.97 -10.23 -9.53
C PHE A 255 3.66 -8.94 -8.77
N LEU A 256 2.44 -8.79 -8.27
CA LEU A 256 2.06 -7.65 -7.43
C LEU A 256 2.34 -7.99 -5.97
N ALA A 257 3.09 -7.14 -5.28
CA ALA A 257 3.48 -7.34 -3.89
C ALA A 257 3.33 -6.07 -3.04
N LYS A 258 3.22 -6.25 -1.72
CA LYS A 258 3.16 -5.13 -0.77
C LYS A 258 4.46 -4.33 -0.79
N ASN A 259 4.35 -3.02 -0.71
CA ASN A 259 5.48 -2.11 -0.75
C ASN A 259 6.17 -1.88 0.62
N GLY A 260 5.64 -2.45 1.72
CA GLY A 260 6.17 -2.25 3.07
C GLY A 260 5.94 -0.87 3.66
N ASP A 261 4.86 -0.18 3.28
CA ASP A 261 4.43 1.10 3.85
C ASP A 261 3.70 0.98 5.19
N GLN A 262 3.20 -0.21 5.54
CA GLN A 262 2.69 -0.46 6.88
C GLN A 262 3.80 -0.94 7.79
N ARG A 263 4.55 -1.95 7.36
CA ARG A 263 5.68 -2.51 8.09
C ARG A 263 6.77 -2.94 7.13
N PHE A 264 8.02 -2.64 7.48
CA PHE A 264 9.18 -3.01 6.66
C PHE A 264 9.22 -4.52 6.36
N SER A 265 8.81 -5.36 7.32
CA SER A 265 8.80 -6.82 7.16
C SER A 265 7.77 -7.36 6.16
N GLU A 266 6.85 -6.54 5.64
CA GLU A 266 5.92 -6.96 4.57
C GLU A 266 6.64 -7.26 3.24
N LEU A 267 7.86 -6.74 3.06
CA LEU A 267 8.70 -7.04 1.91
C LEU A 267 9.21 -8.49 1.89
N ILE A 268 9.02 -9.26 2.96
CA ILE A 268 9.44 -10.66 3.02
C ILE A 268 8.80 -11.52 1.94
N ASP A 269 7.57 -11.18 1.56
CA ASP A 269 6.83 -11.84 0.47
C ASP A 269 7.54 -11.62 -0.90
N CYS A 270 8.22 -10.48 -1.07
CA CYS A 270 9.03 -10.21 -2.26
C CYS A 270 10.32 -11.05 -2.25
N VAL A 271 10.96 -11.19 -1.09
CA VAL A 271 12.18 -11.98 -0.93
C VAL A 271 11.92 -13.44 -1.28
N THR A 272 10.83 -14.02 -0.78
CA THR A 272 10.50 -15.44 -0.98
C THR A 272 10.06 -15.74 -2.40
N VAL A 273 9.34 -14.83 -3.06
CA VAL A 273 8.85 -15.06 -4.45
C VAL A 273 9.90 -14.77 -5.51
N ALA A 274 10.95 -14.00 -5.22
CA ALA A 274 11.91 -13.54 -6.24
C ALA A 274 12.50 -14.66 -7.13
N PRO A 275 12.94 -15.83 -6.59
CA PRO A 275 13.43 -16.92 -7.44
C PRO A 275 12.34 -17.49 -8.36
N PHE A 276 11.11 -17.62 -7.86
CA PHE A 276 9.97 -18.10 -8.64
C PHE A 276 9.59 -17.11 -9.74
N ALA A 277 9.47 -15.82 -9.40
CA ALA A 277 9.19 -14.75 -10.35
C ALA A 277 10.28 -14.63 -11.44
N SER A 278 11.53 -14.98 -11.11
CA SER A 278 12.65 -15.04 -12.06
C SER A 278 12.44 -16.12 -13.12
N ASN A 279 12.02 -17.32 -12.70
CA ASN A 279 11.68 -18.42 -13.61
C ASN A 279 10.51 -18.05 -14.53
N GLU A 280 9.52 -17.33 -13.99
CA GLU A 280 8.36 -16.79 -14.72
C GLU A 280 8.68 -15.55 -15.57
N LYS A 281 9.94 -15.07 -15.57
CA LYS A 281 10.40 -13.87 -16.30
C LYS A 281 9.51 -12.64 -16.06
N SER A 282 8.97 -12.51 -14.86
CA SER A 282 7.94 -11.52 -14.52
C SER A 282 8.39 -10.61 -13.38
N PRO A 283 8.32 -9.28 -13.51
CA PRO A 283 8.80 -8.37 -12.48
C PRO A 283 7.94 -8.40 -11.22
N ILE A 284 8.55 -8.03 -10.09
CA ILE A 284 7.81 -7.63 -8.88
C ILE A 284 7.48 -6.14 -8.98
N ILE A 285 6.19 -5.82 -8.88
CA ILE A 285 5.69 -4.45 -8.84
C ILE A 285 5.06 -4.20 -7.47
N PHE A 286 5.45 -3.10 -6.84
CA PHE A 286 4.95 -2.72 -5.53
C PHE A 286 3.59 -2.05 -5.61
N ALA A 287 2.73 -2.36 -4.65
CA ALA A 287 1.49 -1.66 -4.38
C ALA A 287 1.34 -1.33 -2.90
N SER A 288 0.76 -0.17 -2.61
CA SER A 288 0.29 0.17 -1.26
C SER A 288 -0.98 -0.61 -0.96
N THR A 289 -1.09 -1.14 0.26
CA THR A 289 -2.36 -1.73 0.74
C THR A 289 -3.26 -0.69 1.42
N LYS A 290 -2.70 0.48 1.77
CA LYS A 290 -3.40 1.59 2.44
C LYS A 290 -4.03 2.57 1.44
N ASN A 291 -3.29 2.94 0.41
CA ASN A 291 -3.64 4.03 -0.49
C ASN A 291 -4.08 3.49 -1.86
N ASN A 292 -5.06 4.15 -2.47
CA ASN A 292 -5.45 3.88 -3.85
C ASN A 292 -4.30 4.14 -4.83
N LEU A 293 -4.35 3.52 -6.00
CA LEU A 293 -3.39 3.75 -7.08
C LEU A 293 -3.38 5.23 -7.46
N THR A 294 -2.18 5.80 -7.50
CA THR A 294 -1.91 7.13 -8.04
C THR A 294 -2.16 7.17 -9.55
N LYS A 295 -2.29 8.37 -10.11
CA LYS A 295 -2.40 8.56 -11.57
C LYS A 295 -1.21 7.94 -12.31
N THR A 296 0.01 8.06 -11.76
CA THR A 296 1.22 7.48 -12.34
C THR A 296 1.15 5.95 -12.41
N GLU A 297 0.73 5.30 -11.33
CA GLU A 297 0.59 3.84 -11.28
C GLU A 297 -0.49 3.34 -12.24
N LYS A 298 -1.66 4.01 -12.28
CA LYS A 298 -2.72 3.69 -13.25
C LYS A 298 -2.23 3.80 -14.69
N ASN A 299 -1.53 4.88 -15.02
CA ASN A 299 -0.95 5.07 -16.35
C ASN A 299 0.09 3.98 -16.68
N PHE A 300 0.90 3.58 -15.70
CA PHE A 300 1.86 2.50 -15.87
C PHE A 300 1.15 1.18 -16.19
N PHE A 301 0.14 0.78 -15.41
CA PHE A 301 -0.59 -0.47 -15.67
C PHE A 301 -1.35 -0.45 -17.01
N ASN A 302 -1.93 0.68 -17.38
CA ASN A 302 -2.58 0.86 -18.69
C ASN A 302 -1.57 0.70 -19.85
N LYS A 303 -0.38 1.27 -19.72
CA LYS A 303 0.70 1.14 -20.72
C LYS A 303 1.25 -0.29 -20.76
N LEU A 304 1.45 -0.89 -19.59
CA LEU A 304 1.92 -2.27 -19.46
C LEU A 304 0.92 -3.24 -20.10
N ASN A 305 -0.38 -2.98 -19.95
CA ASN A 305 -1.49 -3.82 -20.39
C ASN A 305 -1.24 -5.31 -20.06
N PRO A 306 -1.14 -5.68 -18.76
CA PRO A 306 -0.74 -7.02 -18.38
C PRO A 306 -1.82 -8.04 -18.74
N ASN A 307 -1.44 -9.20 -19.27
CA ASN A 307 -2.35 -10.32 -19.48
C ASN A 307 -2.47 -11.22 -18.23
N LYS A 308 -1.54 -11.11 -17.27
CA LYS A 308 -1.54 -11.85 -16.01
C LYS A 308 -1.03 -11.01 -14.85
N ILE A 309 -1.75 -11.07 -13.73
CA ILE A 309 -1.33 -10.47 -12.46
C ILE A 309 -1.38 -11.55 -11.38
N THR A 310 -0.22 -11.87 -10.81
CA THR A 310 -0.09 -12.78 -9.68
C THR A 310 0.07 -11.98 -8.38
N LEU A 311 -0.87 -12.10 -7.46
CA LEU A 311 -0.84 -11.45 -6.16
C LEU A 311 -0.01 -12.27 -5.17
N ILE A 312 0.92 -11.64 -4.47
CA ILE A 312 1.77 -12.33 -3.49
C ILE A 312 1.49 -11.84 -2.07
N GLY A 313 1.01 -12.77 -1.25
CA GLY A 313 0.53 -12.50 0.10
C GLY A 313 -0.82 -11.77 0.13
N GLY A 314 -1.44 -11.78 1.31
CA GLY A 314 -2.76 -11.19 1.52
C GLY A 314 -2.79 -9.66 1.45
N GLY A 315 -3.98 -9.12 1.18
CA GLY A 315 -4.27 -7.67 1.21
C GLY A 315 -4.21 -6.95 -0.13
N LEU A 316 -3.90 -7.65 -1.23
CA LEU A 316 -3.70 -7.04 -2.55
C LEU A 316 -4.89 -7.20 -3.51
N HIS A 317 -5.93 -7.94 -3.15
CA HIS A 317 -7.09 -8.14 -4.02
C HIS A 317 -7.77 -6.84 -4.46
N HIS A 318 -7.94 -5.88 -3.55
CA HIS A 318 -8.49 -4.58 -3.89
C HIS A 318 -7.60 -3.80 -4.88
N LYS A 319 -6.27 -4.00 -4.80
CA LYS A 319 -5.35 -3.38 -5.76
C LYS A 319 -5.48 -4.00 -7.14
N TYR A 320 -5.67 -5.32 -7.23
CA TYR A 320 -6.03 -5.95 -8.49
C TYR A 320 -7.31 -5.33 -9.07
N ASP A 321 -8.35 -5.16 -8.26
CA ASP A 321 -9.61 -4.56 -8.72
C ASP A 321 -9.41 -3.13 -9.24
N GLU A 322 -8.61 -2.31 -8.53
CA GLU A 322 -8.23 -0.97 -9.01
C GLU A 322 -7.44 -0.99 -10.33
N ILE A 323 -6.51 -1.94 -10.52
CA ILE A 323 -5.71 -2.08 -11.74
C ILE A 323 -6.63 -2.36 -12.93
N ILE A 324 -7.60 -3.24 -12.76
CA ILE A 324 -8.52 -3.63 -13.85
C ILE A 324 -9.74 -2.69 -13.99
N GLY A 325 -9.73 -1.57 -13.28
CA GLY A 325 -10.81 -0.58 -13.34
C GLY A 325 -12.12 -1.02 -12.68
N LYS A 326 -12.11 -2.11 -11.89
CA LYS A 326 -13.26 -2.47 -11.05
C LYS A 326 -13.35 -1.47 -9.90
N THR A 327 -14.51 -0.84 -9.78
CA THR A 327 -14.80 -0.02 -8.60
C THR A 327 -14.96 -0.97 -7.41
N PRO A 328 -14.29 -0.72 -6.26
CA PRO A 328 -14.45 -1.54 -5.08
C PRO A 328 -15.94 -1.65 -4.71
N PRO A 329 -16.41 -2.81 -4.22
CA PRO A 329 -17.77 -2.90 -3.71
C PRO A 329 -17.95 -1.85 -2.62
N LYS A 330 -19.01 -1.03 -2.74
CA LYS A 330 -19.35 -0.04 -1.71
C LYS A 330 -19.48 -0.81 -0.39
N LYS A 331 -18.66 -0.47 0.60
CA LYS A 331 -18.81 -1.06 1.95
C LYS A 331 -20.18 -0.65 2.45
N ASP A 332 -21.03 -1.59 2.84
CA ASP A 332 -22.36 -1.27 3.38
C ASP A 332 -22.31 -0.80 4.84
N TYR A 333 -21.14 -0.88 5.48
CA TYR A 333 -20.88 -0.45 6.84
C TYR A 333 -19.43 0.05 6.99
N VAL A 334 -19.27 1.23 7.59
CA VAL A 334 -17.97 1.78 8.02
C VAL A 334 -18.18 2.55 9.32
N LEU A 335 -17.27 2.38 10.28
CA LEU A 335 -17.21 3.21 11.49
C LEU A 335 -15.75 3.47 11.83
N LEU A 336 -15.35 4.74 11.87
CA LEU A 336 -13.97 5.15 12.11
C LEU A 336 -13.62 5.20 13.61
N ASN A 337 -14.62 5.32 14.50
CA ASN A 337 -14.44 5.45 15.95
C ASN A 337 -13.67 6.71 16.32
N VAL A 338 -14.09 7.86 15.78
CA VAL A 338 -13.54 9.16 16.20
C VAL A 338 -13.96 9.43 17.65
N ALA A 339 -12.98 9.64 18.53
CA ALA A 339 -13.24 9.95 19.94
C ALA A 339 -13.89 11.33 20.10
N GLN A 340 -14.90 11.43 20.97
CA GLN A 340 -15.59 12.69 21.25
C GLN A 340 -14.73 13.63 22.12
N ILE A 341 -14.77 14.93 21.80
CA ILE A 341 -14.31 16.02 22.64
C ILE A 341 -15.53 16.87 22.99
N ASN A 342 -15.98 16.79 24.24
CA ASN A 342 -17.18 17.51 24.68
C ASN A 342 -16.86 18.98 24.96
N GLN A 343 -17.41 19.90 24.15
CA GLN A 343 -17.18 21.33 24.26
C GLN A 343 -17.76 21.93 25.55
N ASN A 344 -18.90 21.42 26.01
CA ASN A 344 -19.61 21.96 27.17
C ASN A 344 -18.88 21.62 28.47
N LYS A 345 -18.34 20.39 28.58
CA LYS A 345 -17.47 19.98 29.70
C LYS A 345 -16.18 20.81 29.77
N ALA A 346 -15.76 21.42 28.66
CA ALA A 346 -14.62 22.32 28.60
C ALA A 346 -14.97 23.81 28.83
N GLY A 347 -16.24 24.14 29.08
CA GLY A 347 -16.67 25.54 29.23
C GLY A 347 -16.69 26.33 27.93
N LEU A 348 -16.91 25.65 26.79
CA LEU A 348 -16.91 26.23 25.45
C LEU A 348 -18.30 26.07 24.78
N PRO A 349 -19.33 26.81 25.23
CA PRO A 349 -20.69 26.67 24.71
C PRO A 349 -20.78 26.92 23.19
N MET A 350 -19.87 27.72 22.62
CA MET A 350 -19.79 28.00 21.17
C MET A 350 -18.50 27.44 20.54
N GLY A 351 -17.98 26.32 21.06
CA GLY A 351 -16.71 25.70 20.62
C GLY A 351 -16.83 24.57 19.58
N CYS A 352 -17.97 24.41 18.92
CA CYS A 352 -18.27 23.20 18.14
C CYS A 352 -17.31 22.94 16.97
N GLU A 353 -16.83 23.98 16.28
CA GLU A 353 -15.87 23.87 15.18
C GLU A 353 -14.48 23.44 15.66
N ALA A 354 -14.01 24.06 16.74
CA ALA A 354 -12.71 23.72 17.33
C ALA A 354 -12.70 22.30 17.87
N ALA A 355 -13.77 21.89 18.57
CA ALA A 355 -13.93 20.54 19.07
C ALA A 355 -13.98 19.53 17.90
N SER A 356 -14.84 19.76 16.91
CA SER A 356 -14.97 18.87 15.73
C SER A 356 -13.66 18.74 14.95
N LEU A 357 -12.93 19.84 14.76
CA LEU A 357 -11.62 19.81 14.10
C LEU A 357 -10.61 19.02 14.92
N LEU A 358 -10.51 19.25 16.22
CA LEU A 358 -9.57 18.54 17.08
C LEU A 358 -9.88 17.04 17.15
N GLN A 359 -11.15 16.64 17.18
CA GLN A 359 -11.58 15.24 17.07
C GLN A 359 -11.03 14.58 15.80
N CYS A 360 -11.18 15.23 14.65
CA CYS A 360 -10.64 14.74 13.37
C CYS A 360 -9.10 14.66 13.37
N LEU A 361 -8.42 15.65 13.95
CA LEU A 361 -6.95 15.66 14.05
C LEU A 361 -6.45 14.52 14.94
N HIS A 362 -7.06 14.33 16.11
CA HIS A 362 -6.73 13.22 17.02
C HIS A 362 -6.87 11.87 16.33
N TYR A 363 -7.97 11.67 15.60
CA TYR A 363 -8.19 10.46 14.81
C TYR A 363 -7.08 10.21 13.77
N LYS A 364 -6.57 11.28 13.16
CA LYS A 364 -5.45 11.24 12.21
C LYS A 364 -4.07 11.12 12.89
N ASN A 365 -4.02 10.89 14.21
CA ASN A 365 -2.80 10.89 15.02
C ASN A 365 -2.03 12.22 14.96
N ILE A 366 -2.75 13.34 14.82
CA ILE A 366 -2.23 14.70 14.81
C ILE A 366 -2.72 15.42 16.07
N LYS A 367 -1.85 16.19 16.73
CA LYS A 367 -2.20 16.97 17.95
C LYS A 367 -2.79 16.11 19.09
N THR A 368 -2.45 14.81 19.18
CA THR A 368 -2.99 13.86 20.17
C THR A 368 -2.74 14.25 21.63
N ASN A 369 -1.71 15.07 21.88
CA ASN A 369 -1.37 15.57 23.22
C ASN A 369 -1.97 16.95 23.52
N THR A 370 -2.76 17.52 22.59
CA THR A 370 -3.38 18.84 22.73
C THR A 370 -4.83 18.67 23.18
N ASN A 371 -5.19 19.34 24.28
CA ASN A 371 -6.59 19.41 24.73
C ASN A 371 -7.32 20.62 24.12
N ILE A 372 -8.65 20.62 24.19
CA ILE A 372 -9.47 21.67 23.55
C ILE A 372 -9.23 23.08 24.12
N ASN A 373 -8.92 23.21 25.42
CA ASN A 373 -8.62 24.51 26.04
C ASN A 373 -7.30 25.11 25.57
N GLN A 374 -6.36 24.28 25.11
CA GLN A 374 -5.16 24.73 24.41
C GLN A 374 -5.47 25.05 22.95
N PHE A 375 -6.18 24.15 22.27
CA PHE A 375 -6.44 24.26 20.84
C PHE A 375 -7.31 25.47 20.46
N ILE A 376 -8.31 25.80 21.29
CA ILE A 376 -9.21 26.94 21.06
C ILE A 376 -8.46 28.27 20.98
N LYS A 377 -7.29 28.39 21.63
CA LYS A 377 -6.44 29.59 21.60
C LYS A 377 -5.75 29.79 20.24
N GLU A 378 -5.64 28.72 19.44
CA GLU A 378 -5.06 28.76 18.11
C GLU A 378 -6.10 29.14 17.03
N MET A 379 -7.39 29.22 17.38
CA MET A 379 -8.49 29.49 16.46
C MET A 379 -8.41 30.91 15.90
N PRO A 380 -8.47 31.11 14.57
CA PRO A 380 -8.44 32.44 13.99
C PRO A 380 -9.75 33.18 14.28
N LEU A 381 -9.66 34.37 14.89
CA LEU A 381 -10.82 35.22 15.18
C LEU A 381 -11.05 36.25 14.06
N ALA A 382 -12.33 36.50 13.74
CA ALA A 382 -12.74 37.53 12.80
C ALA A 382 -12.92 38.87 13.52
N LYS A 383 -12.02 39.84 13.26
CA LYS A 383 -12.08 41.18 13.89
C LYS A 383 -13.36 41.97 13.56
N ASP A 384 -13.95 41.68 12.40
CA ASP A 384 -15.18 42.29 11.90
C ASP A 384 -16.44 41.50 12.28
N ASN A 385 -16.31 40.42 13.08
CA ASN A 385 -17.38 39.47 13.37
C ASN A 385 -18.02 38.83 12.12
N ASN A 386 -17.29 38.73 11.01
CA ASN A 386 -17.75 38.02 9.82
C ASN A 386 -17.22 36.58 9.83
N PRO A 387 -18.10 35.55 9.91
CA PRO A 387 -17.68 34.17 10.04
C PRO A 387 -17.04 33.60 8.75
N ASN A 388 -17.04 34.35 7.64
CA ASN A 388 -16.29 34.03 6.41
C ASN A 388 -14.80 34.36 6.52
N HIS A 389 -14.37 35.18 7.48
CA HIS A 389 -12.98 35.61 7.65
C HIS A 389 -12.25 34.91 8.82
N GLY A 390 -13.00 34.28 9.73
CA GLY A 390 -12.52 33.64 10.94
C GLY A 390 -13.70 33.30 11.86
N PHE A 391 -13.45 32.94 13.11
CA PHE A 391 -14.51 32.75 14.10
C PHE A 391 -15.07 34.10 14.55
N ALA A 392 -16.38 34.29 14.39
CA ALA A 392 -17.08 35.51 14.83
C ALA A 392 -17.50 35.43 16.31
N GLY A 393 -17.31 36.51 17.06
CA GLY A 393 -17.62 36.56 18.49
C GLY A 393 -16.67 35.73 19.36
N SER A 394 -17.19 35.11 20.42
CA SER A 394 -16.40 34.36 21.42
C SER A 394 -16.88 32.92 21.57
N PRO A 395 -16.00 31.91 21.70
CA PRO A 395 -16.41 30.53 21.94
C PRO A 395 -16.85 30.28 23.41
N PHE A 396 -16.55 31.22 24.32
CA PHE A 396 -16.70 31.05 25.77
C PHE A 396 -18.08 31.45 26.31
N ASN A 397 -18.80 32.33 25.60
CA ASN A 397 -20.09 32.87 26.04
C ASN A 397 -21.05 32.92 24.85
N ILE A 398 -22.35 32.87 25.11
CA ILE A 398 -23.38 33.00 24.06
C ILE A 398 -23.75 34.47 23.88
N ASP A 399 -23.72 34.96 22.64
CA ASP A 399 -24.19 36.29 22.23
C ASP A 399 -25.12 36.15 21.02
N GLU A 400 -26.43 36.22 21.24
CA GLU A 400 -27.47 36.00 20.22
C GLU A 400 -27.49 37.06 19.10
N ARG A 401 -26.76 38.17 19.28
CA ARG A 401 -26.62 39.24 18.27
C ARG A 401 -25.58 38.87 17.22
N ILE A 402 -24.64 37.99 17.54
CA ILE A 402 -23.54 37.57 16.68
C ILE A 402 -23.82 36.15 16.19
N TYR A 403 -23.55 35.89 14.90
CA TYR A 403 -23.53 34.52 14.40
C TYR A 403 -22.20 33.88 14.79
N GLN A 404 -22.13 33.29 15.98
CA GLN A 404 -20.87 32.77 16.52
C GLN A 404 -20.51 31.43 15.86
N SER A 405 -19.61 31.50 14.88
CA SER A 405 -19.16 30.35 14.09
C SER A 405 -17.92 30.72 13.27
N ILE A 406 -17.22 29.72 12.74
CA ILE A 406 -16.23 29.85 11.67
C ILE A 406 -16.68 29.00 10.48
N LEU A 407 -16.92 29.62 9.31
CA LEU A 407 -17.47 28.90 8.15
C LEU A 407 -16.42 27.99 7.46
N PRO A 408 -16.84 27.08 6.55
CA PRO A 408 -15.95 26.06 6.00
C PRO A 408 -14.64 26.56 5.40
N GLU A 409 -14.64 27.70 4.71
CA GLU A 409 -13.43 28.23 4.06
C GLU A 409 -12.33 28.63 5.08
N PRO A 410 -12.58 29.54 6.04
CA PRO A 410 -11.60 29.85 7.08
C PRO A 410 -11.30 28.65 8.00
N LEU A 411 -12.28 27.76 8.26
CA LEU A 411 -12.05 26.52 9.02
C LEU A 411 -11.06 25.59 8.29
N THR A 412 -11.20 25.44 6.98
CA THR A 412 -10.30 24.63 6.14
C THR A 412 -8.89 25.21 6.13
N LYS A 413 -8.76 26.54 6.01
CA LYS A 413 -7.47 27.24 6.11
C LYS A 413 -6.81 27.02 7.47
N TRP A 414 -7.60 27.04 8.56
CA TRP A 414 -7.09 26.73 9.89
C TRP A 414 -6.62 25.27 10.01
N ALA A 415 -7.42 24.32 9.53
CA ALA A 415 -7.09 22.89 9.53
C ALA A 415 -5.83 22.57 8.71
N ASN A 416 -5.62 23.26 7.59
CA ASN A 416 -4.47 23.11 6.70
C ASN A 416 -3.12 23.50 7.34
N ARG A 417 -3.12 24.12 8.51
CA ARG A 417 -1.89 24.32 9.29
C ARG A 417 -1.35 23.02 9.91
N TYR A 418 -2.17 21.95 9.96
CA TYR A 418 -1.83 20.71 10.66
C TYR A 418 -2.03 19.44 9.81
N ALA A 419 -3.06 19.41 8.96
CA ALA A 419 -3.43 18.24 8.17
C ALA A 419 -3.84 18.65 6.75
N ASN A 420 -3.93 17.71 5.81
CA ASN A 420 -4.46 17.99 4.48
C ASN A 420 -5.99 18.07 4.55
N ALA A 421 -6.53 19.29 4.69
CA ALA A 421 -7.96 19.53 4.78
C ALA A 421 -8.52 20.15 3.50
N GLU A 422 -9.74 19.75 3.11
CA GLU A 422 -10.42 20.27 1.93
C GLU A 422 -11.84 20.73 2.29
N ASN A 423 -12.20 21.92 1.81
CA ASN A 423 -13.56 22.42 1.83
C ASN A 423 -14.37 21.67 0.78
N ILE A 424 -15.19 20.72 1.21
CA ILE A 424 -16.03 19.89 0.34
C ILE A 424 -17.49 20.36 0.35
N SER A 425 -17.71 21.64 0.66
CA SER A 425 -19.06 22.22 0.66
C SER A 425 -19.71 22.08 -0.72
N GLY A 426 -21.01 21.77 -0.73
CA GLY A 426 -21.80 21.51 -1.95
C GLY A 426 -21.78 20.05 -2.43
N LYS A 427 -20.87 19.21 -1.93
CA LYS A 427 -20.85 17.76 -2.26
C LYS A 427 -22.07 17.03 -1.67
N SER A 428 -22.37 15.84 -2.20
CA SER A 428 -23.49 15.02 -1.74
C SER A 428 -23.13 14.25 -0.46
N SER A 429 -24.14 13.78 0.27
CA SER A 429 -23.91 12.86 1.39
C SER A 429 -23.31 11.52 0.95
N GLU A 430 -23.50 11.11 -0.30
CA GLU A 430 -22.80 9.95 -0.86
C GLU A 430 -21.29 10.21 -0.98
N TYR A 431 -20.87 11.41 -1.40
CA TYR A 431 -19.46 11.79 -1.40
C TYR A 431 -18.88 11.79 0.02
N ILE A 432 -19.65 12.22 1.02
CA ILE A 432 -19.25 12.11 2.44
C ILE A 432 -19.03 10.64 2.83
N ARG A 433 -19.93 9.72 2.45
CA ARG A 433 -19.75 8.28 2.68
C ARG A 433 -18.51 7.72 1.98
N GLU A 434 -18.21 8.19 0.78
CA GLU A 434 -16.98 7.83 0.07
C GLU A 434 -15.74 8.28 0.84
N GLU A 435 -15.70 9.51 1.38
CA GLU A 435 -14.59 9.97 2.22
C GLU A 435 -14.45 9.15 3.51
N ILE A 436 -15.55 8.86 4.20
CA ILE A 436 -15.54 8.00 5.38
C ILE A 436 -15.01 6.60 5.03
N SER A 437 -15.39 6.04 3.87
CA SER A 437 -14.90 4.73 3.42
C SER A 437 -13.40 4.67 3.16
N LYS A 438 -12.79 5.84 2.87
CA LYS A 438 -11.34 6.03 2.71
C LYS A 438 -10.63 6.31 4.04
N GLY A 439 -11.34 6.30 5.17
CA GLY A 439 -10.77 6.62 6.48
C GLY A 439 -10.65 8.11 6.76
N ASN A 440 -11.45 8.96 6.10
CA ASN A 440 -11.44 10.40 6.31
C ASN A 440 -12.71 10.83 7.06
N PRO A 441 -12.59 11.28 8.32
CA PRO A 441 -13.73 11.87 9.02
C PRO A 441 -14.07 13.24 8.41
N VAL A 442 -15.36 13.58 8.44
CA VAL A 442 -15.88 14.81 7.83
C VAL A 442 -16.55 15.67 8.89
N ILE A 443 -16.12 16.92 8.98
CA ILE A 443 -16.80 17.97 9.75
C ILE A 443 -17.94 18.49 8.88
N PHE A 444 -19.15 18.60 9.43
CA PHE A 444 -20.30 19.11 8.69
C PHE A 444 -21.15 20.04 9.54
N PHE A 445 -21.90 20.93 8.88
CA PHE A 445 -22.79 21.88 9.52
C PHE A 445 -24.23 21.43 9.31
N ALA A 446 -25.01 21.42 10.39
CA ALA A 446 -26.43 21.09 10.39
C ALA A 446 -27.14 21.87 11.49
N THR A 447 -28.41 21.58 11.74
CA THR A 447 -29.17 22.15 12.85
C THR A 447 -28.84 21.44 14.16
N TYR A 448 -28.71 22.18 15.27
CA TYR A 448 -28.55 21.60 16.61
C TYR A 448 -29.64 20.55 16.91
N LYS A 449 -29.23 19.37 17.39
CA LYS A 449 -30.10 18.20 17.63
C LYS A 449 -30.96 17.77 16.42
N PHE A 450 -30.55 18.10 15.20
CA PHE A 450 -31.30 17.82 13.97
C PHE A 450 -32.75 18.37 13.98
N ARG A 451 -33.00 19.45 14.74
CA ARG A 451 -34.29 20.15 14.81
C ARG A 451 -34.63 20.84 13.47
N ASN A 452 -35.85 21.37 13.34
CA ASN A 452 -36.19 22.15 12.16
C ASN A 452 -35.34 23.44 12.09
N PRO A 453 -34.94 23.87 10.88
CA PRO A 453 -34.09 25.04 10.73
C PRO A 453 -34.83 26.31 11.11
N THR A 454 -34.10 27.24 11.72
CA THR A 454 -34.52 28.62 11.91
C THR A 454 -33.52 29.53 11.22
N PHE A 455 -33.98 30.69 10.74
CA PHE A 455 -33.14 31.61 9.97
C PHE A 455 -33.17 33.00 10.56
N LYS A 456 -32.02 33.69 10.47
CA LYS A 456 -31.87 35.08 10.90
C LYS A 456 -30.94 35.81 9.93
N ASP A 457 -31.24 37.08 9.70
CA ASP A 457 -30.39 37.96 8.93
C ASP A 457 -29.28 38.54 9.79
N TYR A 458 -28.08 38.63 9.23
CA TYR A 458 -26.92 39.29 9.82
C TYR A 458 -26.36 40.29 8.82
N PHE A 459 -25.52 41.22 9.30
CA PHE A 459 -24.92 42.25 8.45
C PHE A 459 -24.09 41.66 7.29
N TRP A 460 -23.48 40.48 7.48
CA TRP A 460 -22.65 39.79 6.49
C TRP A 460 -23.43 38.85 5.57
N GLY A 461 -24.71 38.60 5.83
CA GLY A 461 -25.48 37.63 5.06
C GLY A 461 -26.96 37.51 5.46
N LYS A 462 -27.79 37.22 4.47
CA LYS A 462 -29.23 36.98 4.62
C LYS A 462 -29.53 35.50 4.83
N ASN A 463 -30.59 35.16 5.57
CA ASN A 463 -31.04 33.79 5.81
C ASN A 463 -29.93 32.86 6.35
N ALA A 464 -29.13 33.34 7.32
CA ALA A 464 -28.17 32.50 8.01
C ALA A 464 -28.90 31.48 8.90
N LEU A 465 -28.36 30.27 9.03
CA LEU A 465 -29.00 29.19 9.79
C LEU A 465 -28.83 29.45 11.30
N TYR A 466 -29.81 30.09 11.93
CA TYR A 466 -29.68 30.60 13.29
C TYR A 466 -29.39 29.50 14.33
N ASN A 467 -29.99 28.33 14.18
CA ASN A 467 -29.73 27.16 15.03
C ASN A 467 -28.67 26.20 14.45
N ALA A 468 -27.67 26.74 13.76
CA ALA A 468 -26.55 25.95 13.23
C ALA A 468 -25.74 25.28 14.35
N HIS A 469 -25.17 24.13 14.01
CA HIS A 469 -24.29 23.33 14.86
C HIS A 469 -23.31 22.55 14.00
N VAL A 470 -22.09 22.37 14.51
CA VAL A 470 -20.99 21.72 13.78
C VAL A 470 -20.59 20.43 14.49
N MET A 471 -20.55 19.34 13.72
CA MET A 471 -20.32 17.99 14.22
C MET A 471 -19.41 17.22 13.28
N VAL A 472 -18.95 16.04 13.71
CA VAL A 472 -18.22 15.10 12.87
C VAL A 472 -19.14 13.95 12.47
N VAL A 473 -19.06 13.53 11.21
CA VAL A 473 -19.61 12.27 10.73
C VAL A 473 -18.45 11.33 10.41
N ASP A 474 -18.42 10.18 11.06
CA ASP A 474 -17.30 9.25 11.05
C ASP A 474 -17.72 7.80 10.74
N GLY A 475 -19.00 7.58 10.41
CA GLY A 475 -19.49 6.25 10.09
C GLY A 475 -20.79 6.29 9.32
N TYR A 476 -21.10 5.18 8.68
CA TYR A 476 -22.37 4.94 8.04
C TYR A 476 -22.68 3.44 7.97
N ASP A 477 -23.96 3.13 7.86
CA ASP A 477 -24.43 1.83 7.38
C ASP A 477 -25.37 2.04 6.18
N LYS A 478 -26.13 1.01 5.77
CA LYS A 478 -27.09 1.10 4.66
C LYS A 478 -28.08 2.26 4.81
N ASN A 479 -28.55 2.52 6.03
CA ASN A 479 -29.68 3.40 6.32
C ASN A 479 -29.37 4.54 7.30
N ARG A 480 -28.18 4.58 7.89
CA ARG A 480 -27.83 5.50 8.99
C ARG A 480 -26.46 6.12 8.82
N MET A 481 -26.26 7.28 9.43
CA MET A 481 -24.97 7.96 9.58
C MET A 481 -24.62 8.01 11.07
N HIS A 482 -23.33 7.82 11.39
CA HIS A 482 -22.81 7.92 12.75
C HIS A 482 -22.23 9.31 13.00
N ILE A 483 -22.66 9.96 14.08
CA ILE A 483 -22.36 11.35 14.41
C ILE A 483 -21.60 11.41 15.73
N VAL A 484 -20.47 12.13 15.72
CA VAL A 484 -19.71 12.50 16.91
C VAL A 484 -19.96 13.99 17.16
N ASP A 485 -20.84 14.25 18.12
CA ASP A 485 -21.42 15.57 18.38
C ASP A 485 -20.74 16.23 19.59
N PRO A 486 -19.98 17.33 19.44
CA PRO A 486 -19.24 17.91 20.56
C PRO A 486 -20.13 18.52 21.66
N ALA A 487 -21.42 18.76 21.41
CA ALA A 487 -22.32 19.39 22.38
C ALA A 487 -23.13 18.41 23.25
N GLU A 488 -23.19 17.13 22.88
CA GLU A 488 -23.96 16.10 23.59
C GLU A 488 -23.05 15.26 24.51
N ASP A 489 -23.59 14.69 25.59
CA ASP A 489 -22.84 13.75 26.44
C ASP A 489 -22.96 12.31 25.93
N LYS A 490 -22.34 12.06 24.77
CA LYS A 490 -22.39 10.77 24.05
C LYS A 490 -20.98 10.41 23.57
N PRO A 491 -20.12 9.84 24.45
CA PRO A 491 -18.69 9.65 24.18
C PRO A 491 -18.40 8.75 22.98
N ASN A 492 -19.32 7.83 22.66
CA ASN A 492 -19.21 6.92 21.52
C ASN A 492 -19.95 7.41 20.27
N GLY A 493 -20.47 8.65 20.26
CA GLY A 493 -21.35 9.15 19.20
C GLY A 493 -22.72 8.49 19.18
N TYR A 494 -23.48 8.74 18.11
CA TYR A 494 -24.80 8.14 17.91
C TYR A 494 -25.18 8.03 16.44
N TRP A 495 -26.08 7.10 16.15
CA TRP A 495 -26.63 6.88 14.80
C TRP A 495 -27.90 7.70 14.57
N ILE A 496 -28.01 8.29 13.38
CA ILE A 496 -29.24 8.91 12.88
C ILE A 496 -29.62 8.32 11.53
N SER A 497 -30.89 8.40 11.14
CA SER A 497 -31.31 7.95 9.82
C SER A 497 -30.66 8.80 8.72
N ARG A 498 -30.33 8.15 7.60
CA ARG A 498 -29.74 8.81 6.43
C ARG A 498 -30.65 9.91 5.90
N SER A 499 -31.96 9.67 5.86
CA SER A 499 -32.93 10.69 5.47
C SER A 499 -32.88 11.92 6.38
N LEU A 500 -32.73 11.74 7.71
CA LEU A 500 -32.60 12.86 8.63
C LEU A 500 -31.28 13.61 8.42
N PHE A 501 -30.16 12.89 8.26
CA PHE A 501 -28.87 13.49 7.95
C PHE A 501 -28.97 14.33 6.67
N ASP A 502 -29.45 13.74 5.57
CA ASP A 502 -29.60 14.40 4.28
C ASP A 502 -30.50 15.63 4.39
N LYS A 503 -31.64 15.54 5.08
CA LYS A 503 -32.56 16.65 5.29
C LYS A 503 -31.90 17.84 6.01
N ARG A 504 -30.99 17.59 6.95
CA ARG A 504 -30.32 18.67 7.71
C ARG A 504 -29.04 19.17 7.06
N TYR A 505 -28.22 18.28 6.54
CA TYR A 505 -27.01 18.63 5.81
C TYR A 505 -27.34 19.44 4.55
N ASN A 506 -28.38 19.07 3.80
CA ASN A 506 -28.74 19.73 2.54
C ASN A 506 -29.24 21.18 2.69
N ILE A 507 -29.49 21.67 3.91
CA ILE A 507 -29.91 23.07 4.13
C ILE A 507 -28.80 24.05 3.69
N LYS A 508 -27.53 23.73 4.01
CA LYS A 508 -26.36 24.55 3.62
C LYS A 508 -25.30 23.77 2.84
N LYS A 509 -25.26 22.44 2.97
CA LYS A 509 -24.22 21.56 2.41
C LYS A 509 -22.80 21.98 2.76
N TYR A 510 -22.60 22.49 3.97
CA TYR A 510 -21.28 22.92 4.44
C TYR A 510 -20.53 21.75 5.07
N ALA A 511 -19.33 21.44 4.56
CA ALA A 511 -18.51 20.36 5.07
C ALA A 511 -17.02 20.58 4.80
N VAL A 512 -16.18 20.06 5.69
CA VAL A 512 -14.72 20.05 5.62
C VAL A 512 -14.23 18.63 5.91
N VAL A 513 -13.45 18.06 5.01
CA VAL A 513 -12.83 16.75 5.21
C VAL A 513 -11.38 16.92 5.68
N VAL A 514 -10.93 16.07 6.60
CA VAL A 514 -9.54 16.01 7.06
C VAL A 514 -8.91 14.69 6.57
N ARG A 515 -7.85 14.76 5.75
CA ARG A 515 -7.22 13.60 5.11
C ARG A 515 -5.89 13.21 5.73
#